data_AF-A0A831KHK0-F1
#
_entry.id   AF-A0A831KHK0-F1
#
_cell.length_a   1.000
_cell.length_b   1.000
_cell.length_c   1.000
_cell.angle_alpha   90.00
_cell.angle_beta   90.00
_cell.angle_gamma   90.00
#
_symmetry.space_group_name_H-M   'P 1'
#
loop_
_entity.id
_entity.type
_entity.pdbx_description
1 polymer ?
#
loop_
_entity_poly.entity_id
_entity_poly.type
_entity_poly.pdbx_seq_one_letter_code
_entity_poly.pdbx_strand_id
1 'polypeptide(L)'
;MASFKRVHTMCGLSNISYGLPERRFMNQVFMAMAIAKGLDGAIINPLDKGMMANIIAAEALIGRDEVFNLVLMRYALERFLYRLAQSGHAKEFVLKGAMLFTAWTKELHRPTKDLVLLGHGNDSGEHLQALFQKICQVEVEPDGLVFDESTVRVEEIRGDQEYQGERIRLTARLGNARIPVQIDVAFGDVITPEA
;
A
#
# COMPACT_ATOMS: atom_id res chain seq x y z
N MET A 1 3.52 -28.04 4.85
CA MET A 1 3.42 -28.63 6.20
C MET A 1 2.21 -28.02 6.89
N ALA A 2 1.05 -28.68 6.79
CA ALA A 2 -0.19 -28.17 7.38
C ALA A 2 -0.99 -29.34 7.97
N SER A 3 -0.63 -29.78 9.18
CA SER A 3 -1.49 -30.69 9.97
C SER A 3 -1.82 -30.17 11.37
N PHE A 4 -1.20 -29.06 11.82
CA PHE A 4 -1.42 -28.51 13.17
C PHE A 4 -1.61 -26.98 13.13
N LYS A 5 -2.81 -26.52 12.77
CA LYS A 5 -3.14 -25.09 12.55
C LYS A 5 -3.07 -24.16 13.78
N ARG A 6 -2.66 -24.66 14.96
CA ARG A 6 -2.59 -23.87 16.22
C ARG A 6 -1.26 -24.01 16.98
N VAL A 7 -0.27 -24.65 16.38
CA VAL A 7 1.03 -24.86 17.01
C VAL A 7 2.05 -23.94 16.37
N HIS A 8 2.71 -23.11 17.17
CA HIS A 8 3.84 -22.31 16.70
C HIS A 8 5.06 -23.20 16.43
N THR A 9 5.71 -22.96 15.30
CA THR A 9 6.91 -23.65 14.85
C THR A 9 8.12 -22.77 15.05
N MET A 10 9.15 -23.31 15.70
CA MET A 10 10.40 -22.59 15.91
C MET A 10 11.61 -23.45 15.58
N CYS A 11 12.72 -22.83 15.16
CA CYS A 11 13.97 -23.54 14.91
C CYS A 11 15.19 -22.82 15.50
N GLY A 12 16.23 -23.60 15.82
CA GLY A 12 17.57 -23.11 16.09
C GLY A 12 18.43 -23.22 14.83
N LEU A 13 19.16 -22.16 14.48
CA LEU A 13 19.94 -22.13 13.23
C LEU A 13 21.29 -22.87 13.32
N SER A 14 21.86 -23.00 14.51
CA SER A 14 23.24 -23.46 14.70
C SER A 14 23.48 -24.90 14.24
N ASN A 15 22.46 -25.77 14.32
CA ASN A 15 22.59 -27.19 14.00
C ASN A 15 22.52 -27.47 12.49
N ILE A 16 21.86 -26.60 11.71
CA ILE A 16 21.66 -26.79 10.27
C ILE A 16 22.99 -26.74 9.51
N SER A 17 23.91 -25.87 9.92
CA SER A 17 25.20 -25.68 9.27
C SER A 17 26.36 -26.41 9.97
N TYR A 18 26.08 -27.34 10.88
CA TYR A 18 27.15 -28.07 11.58
C TYR A 18 28.00 -28.88 10.59
N GLY A 19 29.33 -28.72 10.66
CA GLY A 19 30.27 -29.40 9.76
C GLY A 19 30.39 -28.81 8.35
N LEU A 20 29.71 -27.71 8.05
CA LEU A 20 29.76 -27.05 6.73
C LEU A 20 30.61 -25.77 6.74
N PRO A 21 31.24 -25.38 5.61
CA PRO A 21 31.87 -24.08 5.46
C PRO A 21 30.83 -22.94 5.41
N GLU A 22 31.26 -21.69 5.60
CA GLU A 22 30.41 -20.49 5.49
C GLU A 22 29.10 -20.55 6.30
N ARG A 23 29.16 -21.09 7.51
CA ARG A 23 27.99 -21.36 8.37
C ARG A 23 27.07 -20.16 8.56
N ARG A 24 27.63 -18.96 8.66
CA ARG A 24 26.86 -17.72 8.81
C ARG A 24 25.96 -17.47 7.59
N PHE A 25 26.53 -17.57 6.39
CA PHE A 25 25.79 -17.41 5.14
C PHE A 25 24.73 -18.50 4.97
N MET A 26 25.11 -19.76 5.22
CA MET A 26 24.17 -20.90 5.16
C MET A 26 22.96 -20.71 6.10
N ASN A 27 23.20 -20.25 7.34
CA ASN A 27 22.15 -19.99 8.31
C ASN A 27 21.23 -18.84 7.87
N GLN A 28 21.78 -17.80 7.24
CA GLN A 28 21.01 -16.66 6.73
C GLN A 28 20.08 -17.07 5.58
N VAL A 29 20.61 -17.83 4.61
CA VAL A 29 19.82 -18.34 3.48
C VAL A 29 18.74 -19.31 3.97
N PHE A 30 19.08 -20.21 4.90
CA PHE A 30 18.12 -21.12 5.52
C PHE A 30 16.99 -20.37 6.22
N MET A 31 17.29 -19.32 6.99
CA MET A 31 16.28 -18.52 7.69
C MET A 31 15.24 -17.95 6.72
N ALA A 32 15.68 -17.31 5.63
CA ALA A 32 14.76 -16.74 4.65
C ALA A 32 13.86 -17.81 4.01
N MET A 33 14.42 -18.98 3.68
CA MET A 33 13.64 -20.12 3.17
C MET A 33 12.65 -20.66 4.20
N ALA A 34 13.03 -20.74 5.47
CA ALA A 34 12.17 -21.25 6.53
C ALA A 34 10.99 -20.30 6.80
N ILE A 35 11.24 -18.98 6.83
CA ILE A 35 10.20 -17.94 6.90
C ILE A 35 9.23 -18.11 5.73
N ALA A 36 9.74 -18.26 4.50
CA ALA A 36 8.90 -18.49 3.32
C ALA A 36 8.09 -19.80 3.33
N LYS A 37 8.46 -20.76 4.17
CA LYS A 37 7.71 -22.01 4.39
C LYS A 37 6.78 -21.95 5.61
N GLY A 38 6.71 -20.80 6.28
CA GLY A 38 5.74 -20.51 7.32
C GLY A 38 6.26 -20.60 8.74
N LEU A 39 7.58 -20.67 8.96
CA LEU A 39 8.19 -20.68 10.31
C LEU A 39 7.69 -19.50 11.16
N ASP A 40 7.35 -19.73 12.43
CA ASP A 40 6.78 -18.68 13.31
C ASP A 40 7.85 -17.95 14.14
N GLY A 41 9.02 -18.57 14.37
CA GLY A 41 10.10 -17.93 15.12
C GLY A 41 11.42 -18.70 15.09
N ALA A 42 12.49 -18.07 15.55
CA ALA A 42 13.81 -18.70 15.60
C ALA A 42 14.68 -18.17 16.74
N ILE A 43 15.54 -19.04 17.27
CA ILE A 43 16.57 -18.65 18.25
C ILE A 43 17.81 -18.21 17.48
N ILE A 44 18.10 -16.91 17.55
CA ILE A 44 19.21 -16.27 16.84
C ILE A 44 19.93 -15.24 17.72
N ASN A 45 21.10 -14.78 17.25
CA ASN A 45 21.72 -13.57 17.76
C ASN A 45 21.09 -12.34 17.08
N PRO A 46 20.27 -11.52 17.77
CA PRO A 46 19.65 -10.34 17.17
C PRO A 46 20.64 -9.21 16.85
N LEU A 47 21.89 -9.30 17.34
CA LEU A 47 22.95 -8.34 17.01
C LEU A 47 23.64 -8.64 15.67
N ASP A 48 23.37 -9.78 15.02
CA ASP A 48 23.81 -10.03 13.65
C ASP A 48 22.94 -9.23 12.67
N LYS A 49 23.44 -8.04 12.30
CA LYS A 49 22.76 -7.13 11.36
C LYS A 49 22.41 -7.78 10.01
N GLY A 50 23.24 -8.69 9.51
CA GLY A 50 22.99 -9.38 8.24
C GLY A 50 21.86 -10.39 8.36
N MET A 51 21.81 -11.12 9.48
CA MET A 51 20.69 -12.03 9.78
C MET A 51 19.38 -11.25 9.93
N MET A 52 19.38 -10.17 10.72
CA MET A 52 18.19 -9.37 10.94
C MET A 52 17.68 -8.71 9.65
N ALA A 53 18.57 -8.20 8.80
CA ALA A 53 18.18 -7.65 7.50
C ALA A 53 17.49 -8.71 6.61
N ASN A 54 18.00 -9.94 6.60
CA ASN A 54 17.40 -11.03 5.84
C ASN A 54 16.05 -11.48 6.41
N ILE A 55 15.86 -11.47 7.73
CA ILE A 55 14.57 -11.75 8.37
C ILE A 55 13.54 -10.69 7.96
N ILE A 56 13.86 -9.41 8.12
CA ILE A 56 12.97 -8.30 7.74
C ILE A 56 12.62 -8.39 6.25
N ALA A 57 13.61 -8.60 5.38
CA ALA A 57 13.37 -8.75 3.96
C ALA A 57 12.50 -9.97 3.63
N ALA A 58 12.73 -11.12 4.28
CA ALA A 58 11.94 -12.32 4.05
C ALA A 58 10.49 -12.16 4.51
N GLU A 59 10.25 -11.60 5.71
CA GLU A 59 8.90 -11.31 6.24
C GLU A 59 8.15 -10.32 5.32
N ALA A 60 8.83 -9.28 4.81
CA ALA A 60 8.26 -8.36 3.83
C ALA A 60 7.93 -9.04 2.50
N LEU A 61 8.82 -9.90 1.99
CA LEU A 61 8.59 -10.63 0.73
C LEU A 61 7.44 -11.63 0.81
N ILE A 62 7.13 -12.15 2.00
CA ILE A 62 6.00 -13.07 2.20
C ILE A 62 4.73 -12.40 2.73
N GLY A 63 4.72 -11.06 2.81
CA GLY A 63 3.55 -10.29 3.25
C GLY A 63 3.21 -10.42 4.73
N ARG A 64 4.16 -10.86 5.57
CA ARG A 64 4.03 -10.88 7.04
C ARG A 64 4.53 -9.61 7.72
N ASP A 65 5.34 -8.82 7.01
CA ASP A 65 5.59 -7.42 7.35
C ASP A 65 4.64 -6.56 6.51
N GLU A 66 3.41 -6.35 7.00
CA GLU A 66 2.67 -5.16 6.58
C GLU A 66 3.50 -3.97 7.10
N VAL A 67 4.44 -3.49 6.27
CA VAL A 67 5.24 -2.30 6.55
C VAL A 67 4.26 -1.24 7.04
N PHE A 68 4.36 -0.80 8.29
CA PHE A 68 3.36 0.06 8.94
C PHE A 68 2.93 1.26 8.07
N ASN A 69 3.85 1.77 7.24
CA ASN A 69 3.57 2.80 6.25
C ASN A 69 2.53 2.40 5.20
N LEU A 70 2.51 1.14 4.73
CA LEU A 70 1.49 0.59 3.85
C LEU A 70 0.11 0.59 4.49
N VAL A 71 0.01 0.24 5.79
CA VAL A 71 -1.24 0.30 6.54
C VAL A 71 -1.73 1.74 6.65
N LEU A 72 -0.83 2.67 7.01
CA LEU A 72 -1.15 4.10 7.07
C LEU A 72 -1.58 4.66 5.72
N MET A 73 -0.87 4.33 4.64
CA MET A 73 -1.23 4.76 3.29
C MET A 73 -2.58 4.19 2.88
N ARG A 74 -2.80 2.89 3.07
CA ARG A 74 -4.08 2.24 2.77
C ARG A 74 -5.22 2.92 3.53
N TYR A 75 -5.07 3.13 4.82
CA TYR A 75 -6.07 3.83 5.64
C TYR A 75 -6.35 5.23 5.11
N ALA A 76 -5.31 6.00 4.75
CA ALA A 76 -5.47 7.32 4.16
C ALA A 76 -6.20 7.26 2.80
N LEU A 77 -5.87 6.31 1.92
CA LEU A 77 -6.53 6.16 0.61
C LEU A 77 -8.01 5.75 0.76
N GLU A 78 -8.33 4.81 1.66
CA GLU A 78 -9.70 4.38 1.94
C GLU A 78 -10.54 5.53 2.51
N ARG A 79 -9.98 6.33 3.42
CA ARG A 79 -10.68 7.47 4.02
C ARG A 79 -10.74 8.70 3.11
N PHE A 80 -9.82 8.82 2.15
CA PHE A 80 -9.96 9.78 1.05
C PHE A 80 -11.09 9.37 0.10
N LEU A 81 -11.13 8.09 -0.31
CA LEU A 81 -12.23 7.52 -1.10
C LEU A 81 -13.58 7.73 -0.43
N TYR A 82 -13.65 7.55 0.90
CA TYR A 82 -14.86 7.83 1.65
C TYR A 82 -15.27 9.30 1.57
N ARG A 83 -14.35 10.26 1.73
CA ARG A 83 -14.63 11.70 1.54
C ARG A 83 -15.09 12.02 0.12
N LEU A 84 -14.47 11.42 -0.89
CA LEU A 84 -14.91 11.54 -2.29
C LEU A 84 -16.34 11.01 -2.47
N ALA A 85 -16.68 9.89 -1.84
CA ALA A 85 -18.04 9.34 -1.87
C ALA A 85 -19.07 10.29 -1.21
N GLN A 86 -18.64 11.09 -0.22
CA GLN A 86 -19.48 12.08 0.46
C GLN A 86 -19.46 13.48 -0.21
N SER A 87 -18.57 13.76 -1.18
CA SER A 87 -18.30 15.12 -1.67
C SER A 87 -19.31 15.67 -2.68
N GLY A 88 -20.34 14.91 -3.03
CA GLY A 88 -21.24 15.23 -4.15
C GLY A 88 -20.65 14.97 -5.55
N HIS A 89 -19.33 14.75 -5.63
CA HIS A 89 -18.60 14.50 -6.88
C HIS A 89 -18.33 13.02 -7.15
N ALA A 90 -18.88 12.11 -6.32
CA ALA A 90 -18.62 10.67 -6.41
C ALA A 90 -18.90 10.08 -7.80
N LYS A 91 -19.93 10.59 -8.50
CA LYS A 91 -20.34 10.11 -9.83
C LYS A 91 -19.43 10.58 -10.97
N GLU A 92 -18.52 11.51 -10.70
CA GLU A 92 -17.54 12.00 -11.68
C GLU A 92 -16.34 11.06 -11.81
N PHE A 93 -16.22 10.08 -10.91
CA PHE A 93 -15.06 9.18 -10.85
C PHE A 93 -15.45 7.72 -10.72
N VAL A 94 -14.69 6.86 -11.38
CA VAL A 94 -14.79 5.41 -11.29
C VAL A 94 -13.50 4.84 -10.71
N LEU A 95 -13.61 4.04 -9.65
CA LEU A 95 -12.47 3.38 -9.03
C LEU A 95 -11.86 2.33 -9.97
N LYS A 96 -10.54 2.39 -10.16
CA LYS A 96 -9.75 1.45 -10.96
C LYS A 96 -8.55 0.92 -10.16
N GLY A 97 -7.77 0.05 -10.82
CA GLY A 97 -6.48 -0.40 -10.31
C GLY A 97 -6.58 -1.32 -9.09
N ALA A 98 -5.51 -1.35 -8.29
CA ALA A 98 -5.35 -2.34 -7.23
C ALA A 98 -6.27 -2.11 -6.00
N MET A 99 -6.68 -0.86 -5.75
CA MET A 99 -7.67 -0.55 -4.71
C MET A 99 -9.05 -1.17 -4.98
N LEU A 100 -9.42 -1.35 -6.26
CA LEU A 100 -10.66 -2.04 -6.64
C LEU A 100 -10.67 -3.50 -6.16
N PHE A 101 -9.57 -4.23 -6.38
CA PHE A 101 -9.45 -5.61 -5.94
C PHE A 101 -9.58 -5.74 -4.42
N THR A 102 -8.95 -4.82 -3.69
CA THR A 102 -9.06 -4.77 -2.22
C THR A 102 -10.51 -4.56 -1.77
N ALA A 103 -11.25 -3.69 -2.44
CA ALA A 103 -12.66 -3.44 -2.14
C ALA A 103 -13.58 -4.64 -2.44
N TRP A 104 -13.30 -5.39 -3.52
CA TRP A 104 -14.12 -6.54 -3.93
C TRP A 104 -13.78 -7.84 -3.19
N THR A 105 -12.51 -8.21 -3.10
CA THR A 105 -12.12 -9.53 -2.57
C THR A 105 -11.95 -9.54 -1.07
N LYS A 106 -11.76 -8.36 -0.46
CA LYS A 106 -11.30 -8.20 0.94
C LYS A 106 -9.93 -8.87 1.21
N GLU A 107 -9.23 -9.29 0.17
CA GLU A 107 -7.92 -9.92 0.24
C GLU A 107 -6.83 -8.95 -0.22
N LEU A 108 -5.74 -8.89 0.55
CA LEU A 108 -4.55 -8.10 0.24
C LEU A 108 -3.70 -8.84 -0.80
N HIS A 109 -4.01 -8.66 -2.09
CA HIS A 109 -3.24 -9.31 -3.16
C HIS A 109 -1.92 -8.59 -3.48
N ARG A 110 -1.85 -7.27 -3.26
CA ARG A 110 -0.65 -6.45 -3.46
C ARG A 110 -0.78 -5.12 -2.70
N PRO A 111 0.26 -4.67 -1.98
CA PRO A 111 0.26 -3.33 -1.41
C PRO A 111 0.14 -2.27 -2.50
N THR A 112 -0.83 -1.36 -2.36
CA THR A 112 -1.07 -0.26 -3.28
C THR A 112 -0.57 1.04 -2.67
N LYS A 113 0.09 1.88 -3.47
CA LYS A 113 0.69 3.15 -3.01
C LYS A 113 -0.10 4.38 -3.44
N ASP A 114 -1.10 4.17 -4.27
CA ASP A 114 -1.82 5.18 -5.03
C ASP A 114 -3.30 4.81 -5.18
N LEU A 115 -4.14 5.82 -5.31
CA LEU A 115 -5.52 5.64 -5.72
C LEU A 115 -5.62 5.89 -7.23
N VAL A 116 -6.17 4.95 -7.99
CA VAL A 116 -6.38 5.13 -9.43
C VAL A 116 -7.86 5.32 -9.71
N LEU A 117 -8.19 6.44 -10.37
CA LEU A 117 -9.53 6.80 -10.76
C LEU A 117 -9.59 7.00 -12.27
N LEU A 118 -10.74 6.73 -12.86
CA LEU A 118 -11.13 7.24 -14.17
C LEU A 118 -12.08 8.41 -13.94
N GLY A 119 -11.72 9.59 -14.44
CA GLY A 119 -12.56 10.78 -14.38
C GLY A 119 -13.46 10.92 -15.61
N HIS A 120 -14.58 11.61 -15.42
CA HIS A 120 -15.48 12.07 -16.48
C HIS A 120 -15.71 13.57 -16.36
N GLY A 121 -15.94 14.24 -17.50
CA GLY A 121 -16.20 15.68 -17.52
C GLY A 121 -14.92 16.50 -17.73
N ASN A 122 -14.68 17.48 -16.86
CA ASN A 122 -13.59 18.44 -17.02
C ASN A 122 -12.27 17.86 -16.48
N ASP A 123 -11.31 17.67 -17.37
CA ASP A 123 -9.99 17.07 -17.10
C ASP A 123 -8.89 18.10 -16.82
N SER A 124 -9.19 19.39 -16.81
CA SER A 124 -8.17 20.41 -16.57
C SER A 124 -7.55 20.31 -15.17
N GLY A 125 -6.22 20.37 -15.10
CA GLY A 125 -5.48 20.34 -13.84
C GLY A 125 -5.91 21.41 -12.83
N GLU A 126 -6.28 22.61 -13.29
CA GLU A 126 -6.83 23.68 -12.42
C GLU A 126 -8.15 23.28 -11.77
N HIS A 127 -9.06 22.66 -12.54
CA HIS A 127 -10.33 22.17 -12.03
C HIS A 127 -10.10 21.05 -11.02
N LEU A 128 -9.28 20.05 -11.36
CA LEU A 128 -8.96 18.94 -10.47
C LEU A 128 -8.28 19.41 -9.19
N GLN A 129 -7.37 20.39 -9.25
CA GLN A 129 -6.76 20.95 -8.06
C GLN A 129 -7.80 21.54 -7.12
N ALA A 130 -8.68 22.40 -7.63
CA ALA A 130 -9.73 23.03 -6.84
C ALA A 130 -10.73 22.00 -6.28
N LEU A 131 -11.06 20.98 -7.07
CA LEU A 131 -11.97 19.90 -6.67
C LEU A 131 -11.37 19.05 -5.54
N PHE A 132 -10.13 18.60 -5.68
CA PHE A 132 -9.47 17.78 -4.66
C PHE A 132 -9.19 18.56 -3.37
N GLN A 133 -8.96 19.87 -3.45
CA GLN A 133 -8.92 20.74 -2.27
C GLN A 133 -10.26 20.74 -1.52
N LYS A 134 -11.39 20.85 -2.23
CA LYS A 134 -12.72 20.76 -1.62
C LYS A 134 -12.97 19.39 -0.98
N ILE A 135 -12.57 18.31 -1.67
CA ILE A 135 -12.73 16.94 -1.14
C ILE A 135 -11.96 16.75 0.17
N CYS A 136 -10.75 17.34 0.30
CA CYS A 136 -9.98 17.29 1.55
C CYS A 136 -10.73 17.90 2.75
N GLN A 137 -11.60 18.88 2.50
CA GLN A 137 -12.36 19.62 3.51
C GLN A 137 -13.74 18.98 3.82
N VAL A 138 -14.13 17.90 3.13
CA VAL A 138 -15.41 17.25 3.38
C VAL A 138 -15.46 16.70 4.81
N GLU A 139 -16.44 17.17 5.57
CA GLU A 139 -16.71 16.69 6.93
C GLU A 139 -17.24 15.25 6.89
N VAL A 140 -16.65 14.41 7.72
CA VAL A 140 -17.00 12.99 7.86
C VAL A 140 -17.00 12.62 9.34
N GLU A 141 -17.48 11.42 9.66
CA GLU A 141 -17.28 10.83 10.98
C GLU A 141 -15.80 10.89 11.40
N PRO A 142 -15.48 11.18 12.69
CA PRO A 142 -14.11 11.33 13.14
C PRO A 142 -13.26 10.08 12.87
N ASP A 143 -12.37 10.18 11.88
CA ASP A 143 -11.45 9.10 11.47
C ASP A 143 -9.99 9.40 11.79
N GLY A 144 -9.73 10.52 12.47
CA GLY A 144 -8.40 10.95 12.91
C GLY A 144 -7.48 11.45 11.78
N LEU A 145 -7.94 11.45 10.53
CA LEU A 145 -7.16 11.94 9.40
C LEU A 145 -7.46 13.42 9.11
N VAL A 146 -6.39 14.18 8.93
CA VAL A 146 -6.44 15.54 8.40
C VAL A 146 -5.76 15.55 7.03
N PHE A 147 -6.53 15.81 5.98
CA PHE A 147 -6.00 16.01 4.63
C PHE A 147 -5.69 17.50 4.44
N ASP A 148 -4.43 17.82 4.16
CA ASP A 148 -3.98 19.21 4.03
C ASP A 148 -4.22 19.71 2.60
N GLU A 149 -5.30 20.47 2.41
CA GLU A 149 -5.71 21.02 1.13
C GLU A 149 -4.66 21.97 0.52
N SER A 150 -3.85 22.61 1.35
CA SER A 150 -2.82 23.55 0.89
C SER A 150 -1.69 22.83 0.13
N THR A 151 -1.52 21.54 0.42
CA THR A 151 -0.51 20.68 -0.19
C THR A 151 -0.95 20.02 -1.50
N VAL A 152 -2.21 20.18 -1.92
CA VAL A 152 -2.71 19.60 -3.17
C VAL A 152 -1.96 20.19 -4.36
N ARG A 153 -1.33 19.33 -5.14
CA ARG A 153 -0.61 19.66 -6.38
C ARG A 153 -1.02 18.68 -7.47
N VAL A 154 -1.19 19.20 -8.68
CA VAL A 154 -1.56 18.42 -9.86
C VAL A 154 -0.42 18.47 -10.87
N GLU A 155 -0.03 17.31 -11.37
CA GLU A 155 1.05 17.13 -12.34
C GLU A 155 0.55 16.26 -13.50
N GLU A 156 0.76 16.71 -14.73
CA GLU A 156 0.43 15.94 -15.94
C GLU A 156 1.22 14.63 -15.96
N ILE A 157 0.55 13.49 -16.18
CA ILE A 157 1.20 12.19 -16.34
C ILE A 157 1.69 12.07 -17.78
N ARG A 158 2.98 12.32 -18.00
CA ARG A 158 3.61 12.14 -19.32
C ARG A 158 4.06 10.69 -19.52
N GLY A 159 3.33 9.94 -20.35
CA GLY A 159 3.70 8.60 -20.78
C GLY A 159 3.53 8.41 -22.29
N ASP A 160 4.24 7.45 -22.88
CA ASP A 160 4.12 7.09 -24.29
C ASP A 160 2.68 6.61 -24.60
N GLN A 161 1.86 7.51 -25.13
CA GLN A 161 0.58 7.33 -25.84
C GLN A 161 -0.59 6.59 -25.15
N GLU A 162 -0.40 5.77 -24.11
CA GLU A 162 -1.46 4.92 -23.52
C GLU A 162 -2.08 5.45 -22.21
N TYR A 163 -1.50 6.47 -21.56
CA TYR A 163 -2.02 7.00 -20.29
C TYR A 163 -2.04 8.53 -20.32
N GLN A 164 -3.15 9.11 -20.81
CA GLN A 164 -3.45 10.52 -20.57
C GLN A 164 -4.15 10.66 -19.22
N GLY A 165 -3.63 11.54 -18.36
CA GLY A 165 -4.19 11.75 -17.05
C GLY A 165 -3.40 12.72 -16.18
N GLU A 166 -3.92 12.94 -14.99
CA GLU A 166 -3.43 13.91 -14.03
C GLU A 166 -3.08 13.20 -12.72
N ARG A 167 -1.90 13.49 -12.18
CA ARG A 167 -1.44 12.99 -10.89
C ARG A 167 -1.64 14.06 -9.83
N ILE A 168 -2.49 13.75 -8.86
CA ILE A 168 -2.71 14.56 -7.67
C ILE A 168 -1.81 14.05 -6.55
N ARG A 169 -1.06 14.96 -5.94
CA ARG A 169 -0.29 14.72 -4.72
C ARG A 169 -0.78 15.63 -3.61
N LEU A 170 -0.91 15.06 -2.41
CA LEU A 170 -1.28 15.78 -1.20
C LEU A 170 -0.72 15.07 0.03
N THR A 171 -0.77 15.74 1.18
CA THR A 171 -0.33 15.18 2.46
C THR A 171 -1.53 14.97 3.38
N ALA A 172 -1.67 13.77 3.91
CA ALA A 172 -2.56 13.47 5.03
C ALA A 172 -1.77 13.35 6.34
N ARG A 173 -2.43 13.59 7.46
CA ARG A 173 -1.86 13.45 8.80
C ARG A 173 -2.74 12.60 9.70
N LEU A 174 -2.13 11.65 10.40
CA LEU A 174 -2.74 10.92 11.50
C LEU A 174 -1.95 11.25 12.78
N GLY A 175 -2.43 12.21 13.56
CA GLY A 175 -1.65 12.83 14.64
C GLY A 175 -0.35 13.47 14.12
N ASN A 176 0.79 12.92 14.56
CA ASN A 176 2.12 13.37 14.13
C ASN A 176 2.65 12.65 12.89
N ALA A 177 2.02 11.55 12.47
CA ALA A 177 2.43 10.84 11.26
C ALA A 177 2.03 11.65 10.02
N ARG A 178 2.98 11.85 9.10
CA ARG A 178 2.75 12.44 7.78
C ARG A 178 2.66 11.32 6.74
N ILE A 179 1.59 11.31 5.97
CA ILE A 179 1.27 10.26 5.02
C ILE A 179 1.19 10.93 3.64
N PRO A 180 2.17 10.72 2.74
CA PRO A 180 2.05 11.18 1.37
C PRO A 180 0.93 10.40 0.68
N VAL A 181 0.05 11.11 0.00
CA VAL A 181 -1.08 10.54 -0.75
C VAL A 181 -0.89 10.88 -2.22
N GLN A 182 -0.99 9.85 -3.07
CA GLN A 182 -0.98 9.97 -4.52
C GLN A 182 -2.30 9.45 -5.07
N ILE A 183 -2.88 10.21 -5.99
CA ILE A 183 -4.12 9.86 -6.68
C ILE A 183 -3.91 10.15 -8.16
N ASP A 184 -4.04 9.14 -9.01
CA ASP A 184 -3.90 9.26 -10.45
C ASP A 184 -5.30 9.20 -11.08
N VAL A 185 -5.63 10.21 -11.88
CA VAL A 185 -6.91 10.31 -12.59
C VAL A 185 -6.65 10.21 -14.08
N ALA A 186 -7.08 9.12 -14.69
CA ALA A 186 -7.06 8.96 -16.14
C ALA A 186 -8.36 9.51 -16.77
N PHE A 187 -8.32 9.86 -18.05
CA PHE A 187 -9.48 10.30 -18.83
C PHE A 187 -9.53 9.60 -20.20
N GLY A 188 -10.71 9.58 -20.82
CA GLY A 188 -10.89 9.14 -22.21
C GLY A 188 -11.19 7.64 -22.42
N ASP A 189 -11.11 6.82 -21.37
CA ASP A 189 -11.46 5.39 -21.47
C ASP A 189 -12.97 5.18 -21.64
N VAL A 190 -13.36 4.30 -22.57
CA VAL A 190 -14.74 3.87 -22.76
C VAL A 190 -15.12 2.84 -21.69
N ILE A 191 -16.20 3.08 -20.95
CA ILE A 191 -16.76 2.14 -19.97
C ILE A 191 -17.95 1.40 -20.59
N THR A 192 -17.95 0.06 -20.49
CA THR A 192 -19.09 -0.79 -20.89
C THR A 192 -19.32 -1.87 -19.83
N PRO A 193 -20.54 -2.04 -19.27
CA PRO A 193 -21.73 -1.18 -19.43
C PRO A 193 -21.54 0.22 -18.82
N GLU A 194 -22.38 1.19 -19.18
CA GLU A 194 -22.33 2.55 -18.62
C GLU A 194 -22.41 2.53 -17.07
N ALA A 195 -21.56 3.32 -16.43
CA ALA A 195 -21.40 3.41 -14.97
C ALA A 195 -22.22 4.57 -14.38
#